data_AF-A0A1V5XGK9-F1
#
_entry.id   AF-A0A1V5XGK9-F1
#
_cell.length_a   1.000
_cell.length_b   1.000
_cell.length_c   1.000
_cell.angle_alpha   90.00
_cell.angle_beta   90.00
_cell.angle_gamma   90.00
#
_symmetry.space_group_name_H-M   'P 1'
#
loop_
_entity.id
_entity.type
_entity.pdbx_description
1 polymer ?
#
loop_
_entity_poly.entity_id
_entity_poly.type
_entity_poly.pdbx_seq_one_letter_code
_entity_poly.pdbx_strand_id
1 'polypeptide(L)'
;MGENTKKIIISGKIDNLGRLLLTPTQMEQLNFVEGATAELDFNDEGIIISKSLGYSIVYDRLKIMPNRILIGQDICRSKLLMTDERKTVESERTKICVDGDRSQDNVVDTVYYNVDYRIDNDRIVIPLTQKQQQANLQVVRTVDELGRIIVPAYLGRIYDLAMITGIEINGDKIVISNSFNRKVKINELGMITIPQDILRSLKIAPMTEMKIEASKYLTLSKV
;
A
#
# COMPACT_ATOMS: atom_id res chain seq x y z
N MET A 1 23.70 -6.02 -31.27
CA MET A 1 24.45 -5.79 -30.01
C MET A 1 23.63 -4.80 -29.21
N GLY A 2 22.89 -5.27 -28.21
CA GLY A 2 22.06 -4.39 -27.37
C GLY A 2 22.96 -3.66 -26.37
N GLU A 3 22.93 -2.34 -26.40
CA GLU A 3 23.58 -1.54 -25.37
C GLU A 3 22.98 -1.91 -24.01
N ASN A 4 23.82 -2.45 -23.12
CA ASN A 4 23.49 -2.63 -21.72
C ASN A 4 23.48 -1.24 -21.08
N THR A 5 22.42 -0.46 -21.29
CA THR A 5 22.19 0.78 -20.56
C THR A 5 22.14 0.42 -19.09
N LYS A 6 23.18 0.81 -18.34
CA LYS A 6 23.22 0.64 -16.88
C LYS A 6 21.96 1.29 -16.31
N LYS A 7 21.05 0.48 -15.77
CA LYS A 7 19.89 0.97 -15.04
C LYS A 7 20.39 1.79 -13.85
N ILE A 8 20.12 3.09 -13.86
CA ILE A 8 20.55 4.00 -12.80
C ILE A 8 19.65 3.77 -11.58
N ILE A 9 20.25 3.40 -10.46
CA ILE A 9 19.57 3.29 -9.17
C ILE A 9 19.59 4.67 -8.51
N ILE A 10 18.42 5.10 -8.06
CA ILE A 10 18.18 6.36 -7.37
C ILE A 10 17.88 6.03 -5.91
N SER A 11 18.66 6.60 -4.99
CA SER A 11 18.36 6.54 -3.57
C SER A 11 17.40 7.67 -3.20
N GLY A 12 16.19 7.31 -2.80
CA GLY A 12 15.16 8.25 -2.39
C GLY A 12 14.49 7.84 -1.08
N LYS A 13 13.29 8.39 -0.84
CA LYS A 13 12.63 8.34 0.46
C LYS A 13 11.16 8.01 0.33
N ILE A 14 10.66 7.24 1.30
CA ILE A 14 9.24 7.12 1.62
C ILE A 14 9.02 7.82 2.94
N ASP A 15 8.00 8.67 3.03
CA ASP A 15 7.67 9.31 4.31
C ASP A 15 6.82 8.42 5.23
N ASN A 16 6.55 8.91 6.43
CA ASN A 16 5.75 8.20 7.42
C ASN A 16 4.32 7.87 6.97
N LEU A 17 3.79 8.47 5.90
CA LEU A 17 2.48 8.16 5.32
C LEU A 17 2.55 7.14 4.17
N GLY A 18 3.72 6.58 3.88
CA GLY A 18 3.89 5.64 2.78
C GLY A 18 3.84 6.35 1.42
N ARG A 19 4.25 7.64 1.35
CA ARG A 19 4.35 8.38 0.09
C ARG A 19 5.79 8.33 -0.41
N LEU A 20 5.99 7.85 -1.63
CA LEU A 20 7.29 7.93 -2.32
C LEU A 20 7.54 9.37 -2.73
N LEU A 21 8.68 9.93 -2.33
CA LEU A 21 9.10 11.29 -2.66
C LEU A 21 9.88 11.31 -3.97
N LEU A 22 9.49 12.21 -4.86
CA LEU A 22 10.08 12.41 -6.18
C LEU A 22 10.49 13.86 -6.34
N THR A 23 11.59 14.11 -7.04
CA THR A 23 11.97 15.48 -7.41
C THR A 23 11.07 15.99 -8.54
N PRO A 24 10.94 17.33 -8.72
CA PRO A 24 10.20 17.88 -9.85
C PRO A 24 10.65 17.33 -11.20
N THR A 25 11.97 17.18 -11.40
CA THR A 25 12.55 16.60 -12.63
C THR A 25 12.09 15.16 -12.86
N GLN A 26 11.95 14.36 -11.81
CA GLN A 26 11.45 12.99 -11.93
C GLN A 26 9.95 12.95 -12.25
N MET A 27 9.17 13.86 -11.65
CA MET A 27 7.73 14.00 -11.96
C MET A 27 7.53 14.37 -13.43
N GLU A 28 8.35 15.30 -13.95
CA GLU A 28 8.37 15.69 -15.36
C GLU A 28 8.78 14.54 -16.28
N GLN A 29 9.85 13.81 -15.93
CA GLN A 29 10.32 12.64 -16.69
C GLN A 29 9.21 11.56 -16.83
N LEU A 30 8.45 11.34 -15.76
CA LEU A 30 7.36 10.36 -15.72
C LEU A 30 6.05 10.87 -16.36
N ASN A 31 5.99 12.15 -16.74
CA ASN A 31 4.76 12.81 -17.21
C ASN A 31 3.57 12.61 -16.24
N PHE A 32 3.87 12.69 -14.93
CA PHE A 32 2.91 12.54 -13.85
C PHE A 32 2.29 13.91 -13.52
N VAL A 33 0.99 14.01 -13.75
CA VAL A 33 0.21 15.23 -13.48
C VAL A 33 -0.42 15.12 -12.11
N GLU A 34 -0.33 16.19 -11.32
CA GLU A 34 -0.99 16.25 -10.01
C GLU A 34 -2.50 15.94 -10.13
N GLY A 35 -3.01 15.13 -9.20
CA GLY A 35 -4.42 14.75 -9.15
C GLY A 35 -4.80 13.60 -10.09
N ALA A 36 -3.92 13.23 -11.03
CA ALA A 36 -4.09 12.02 -11.82
C ALA A 36 -3.84 10.76 -10.97
N THR A 37 -4.15 9.60 -11.55
CA THR A 37 -3.88 8.29 -10.96
C THR A 37 -2.69 7.63 -11.65
N ALA A 38 -1.88 6.95 -10.86
CA ALA A 38 -0.90 5.98 -11.33
C ALA A 38 -1.40 4.58 -10.99
N GLU A 39 -1.02 3.61 -11.79
CA GLU A 39 -1.27 2.19 -11.57
C GLU A 39 -0.07 1.57 -10.86
N LEU A 40 -0.34 0.80 -9.81
CA LEU A 40 0.67 0.04 -9.07
C LEU A 40 0.48 -1.46 -9.34
N ASP A 41 1.57 -2.20 -9.42
CA ASP A 41 1.60 -3.67 -9.55
C ASP A 41 2.84 -4.27 -8.87
N PHE A 42 2.83 -5.60 -8.70
CA PHE A 42 3.94 -6.37 -8.15
C PHE A 42 4.34 -7.48 -9.11
N ASN A 43 5.63 -7.56 -9.44
CA ASN A 43 6.18 -8.65 -10.23
C ASN A 43 7.60 -9.00 -9.77
N ASP A 44 8.29 -9.85 -10.54
CA ASP A 44 9.65 -10.30 -10.22
C ASP A 44 10.68 -9.15 -10.19
N GLU A 45 10.39 -8.01 -10.83
CA GLU A 45 11.24 -6.81 -10.77
C GLU A 45 11.03 -6.01 -9.46
N GLY A 46 9.91 -6.21 -8.75
CA GLY A 46 9.57 -5.52 -7.50
C GLY A 46 8.20 -4.83 -7.54
N ILE A 47 8.12 -3.63 -6.96
CA ILE A 47 6.92 -2.78 -7.06
C ILE A 47 7.03 -1.91 -8.31
N ILE A 48 6.02 -1.96 -9.17
CA ILE A 48 5.97 -1.19 -10.40
C ILE A 48 4.90 -0.11 -10.25
N ILE A 49 5.24 1.13 -10.59
CA ILE A 49 4.31 2.25 -10.61
C ILE A 49 4.42 2.92 -11.97
N SER A 50 3.32 3.02 -12.71
CA SER A 50 3.28 3.68 -14.02
C SER A 50 1.98 4.44 -14.21
N LYS A 51 1.93 5.38 -15.16
CA LYS A 51 0.67 6.02 -15.56
C LYS A 51 -0.32 5.02 -16.15
N SER A 52 0.19 4.05 -16.91
CA SER A 52 -0.59 2.93 -17.41
C SER A 52 0.32 1.72 -17.62
N LEU A 53 -0.05 0.60 -17.01
CA LEU A 53 0.63 -0.67 -17.17
C LEU A 53 0.15 -1.44 -18.42
N GLY A 54 -0.91 -0.96 -19.08
CA GLY A 54 -1.40 -1.52 -20.34
C GLY A 54 -2.27 -2.77 -20.19
N TYR A 55 -2.63 -3.16 -18.96
CA TYR A 55 -3.56 -4.24 -18.68
C TYR A 55 -4.71 -3.77 -17.80
N SER A 56 -5.86 -4.43 -17.93
CA SER A 56 -7.14 -3.98 -17.36
C SER A 56 -7.21 -4.05 -15.84
N ILE A 57 -6.36 -4.84 -15.19
CA ILE A 57 -6.41 -5.08 -13.75
C ILE A 57 -5.01 -4.89 -13.18
N VAL A 58 -4.88 -3.86 -12.34
CA VAL A 58 -3.67 -3.50 -11.63
C VAL A 58 -3.87 -3.70 -10.14
N TYR A 59 -2.79 -3.72 -9.37
CA TYR A 59 -2.88 -3.93 -7.94
C TYR A 59 -3.62 -2.75 -7.27
N ASP A 60 -3.20 -1.50 -7.49
CA ASP A 60 -3.91 -0.35 -6.93
C ASP A 60 -3.80 0.86 -7.86
N ARG A 61 -4.67 1.84 -7.66
CA ARG A 61 -4.64 3.13 -8.35
C ARG A 61 -4.22 4.20 -7.35
N LEU A 62 -2.96 4.58 -7.43
CA LEU A 62 -2.32 5.52 -6.53
C LEU A 62 -2.66 6.95 -6.92
N LYS A 63 -2.89 7.81 -5.92
CA LYS A 63 -3.04 9.24 -6.15
C LYS A 63 -1.67 9.89 -6.37
N ILE A 64 -1.53 10.58 -7.50
CA ILE A 64 -0.37 11.43 -7.77
C ILE A 64 -0.59 12.77 -7.06
N MET A 65 0.39 13.17 -6.27
CA MET A 65 0.41 14.41 -5.50
C MET A 65 1.64 15.24 -5.92
N PRO A 66 1.75 16.51 -5.51
CA PRO A 66 2.94 17.31 -5.77
C PRO A 66 4.21 16.62 -5.25
N ASN A 67 5.11 16.26 -6.16
CA ASN A 67 6.42 15.67 -5.85
C ASN A 67 6.34 14.37 -5.02
N ARG A 68 5.20 13.67 -5.06
CA ARG A 68 5.00 12.45 -4.27
C ARG A 68 3.90 11.56 -4.83
N ILE A 69 4.01 10.27 -4.55
CA ILE A 69 3.01 9.26 -4.91
C ILE A 69 2.61 8.51 -3.65
N LEU A 70 1.32 8.48 -3.33
CA LEU A 70 0.81 7.73 -2.18
C LEU A 70 0.73 6.24 -2.52
N ILE A 71 1.71 5.46 -2.05
CA ILE A 71 1.70 3.99 -2.15
C ILE A 71 0.80 3.42 -1.05
N GLY A 72 0.93 3.92 0.18
CA GLY A 72 0.18 3.46 1.34
C GLY A 72 1.08 2.81 2.39
N GLN A 73 0.87 3.17 3.65
CA GLN A 73 1.70 2.69 4.77
C GLN A 73 1.65 1.17 4.94
N ASP A 74 0.46 0.59 4.77
CA ASP A 74 0.20 -0.84 4.92
C ASP A 74 0.99 -1.64 3.88
N ILE A 75 0.95 -1.22 2.62
CA ILE A 75 1.74 -1.81 1.53
C ILE A 75 3.23 -1.70 1.83
N CYS A 76 3.72 -0.49 2.12
CA CYS A 76 5.13 -0.24 2.38
C CYS A 76 5.66 -1.03 3.59
N ARG A 77 4.89 -1.15 4.66
CA ARG A 77 5.24 -1.97 5.83
C ARG A 77 5.22 -3.46 5.50
N SER A 78 4.19 -3.94 4.79
CA SER A 78 4.08 -5.36 4.42
C SER A 78 5.25 -5.83 3.55
N LYS A 79 5.81 -4.94 2.74
CA LYS A 79 7.00 -5.19 1.91
C LYS A 79 8.31 -4.73 2.55
N LEU A 80 8.31 -4.51 3.86
CA LEU A 80 9.50 -4.18 4.67
C LEU A 80 10.28 -2.97 4.10
N LEU A 81 9.57 -1.99 3.53
CA LEU A 81 10.14 -0.73 3.07
C LEU A 81 10.18 0.32 4.19
N MET A 82 9.36 0.14 5.23
CA MET A 82 9.28 1.02 6.41
C MET A 82 9.74 0.29 7.68
N THR A 83 11.03 -0.05 7.73
CA THR A 83 11.68 -0.70 8.90
C THR A 83 12.60 0.29 9.62
N ASP A 84 12.93 0.01 10.89
CA ASP A 84 13.87 0.85 11.66
C ASP A 84 15.25 0.93 11.01
N GLU A 85 15.72 -0.14 10.35
CA GLU A 85 16.99 -0.16 9.60
C GLU A 85 17.01 0.84 8.43
N ARG A 86 15.86 1.17 7.87
CA ARG A 86 15.71 2.13 6.76
C ARG A 86 15.38 3.54 7.25
N LYS A 87 15.04 3.68 8.53
CA LYS A 87 14.49 4.91 9.10
C LYS A 87 15.56 5.99 9.20
N THR A 88 15.22 7.18 8.73
CA THR A 88 15.99 8.40 8.88
C THR A 88 15.11 9.48 9.49
N VAL A 89 15.70 10.35 10.31
CA VAL A 89 15.01 11.50 10.93
C VAL A 89 15.73 12.75 10.50
N GLU A 90 14.99 13.68 9.90
CA GLU A 90 15.49 14.99 9.50
C GLU A 90 14.82 16.06 10.35
N SER A 91 15.63 16.82 11.08
CA SER A 91 15.15 17.89 11.96
C SER A 91 15.26 19.23 11.24
N GLU A 92 14.13 19.87 10.98
CA GLU A 92 14.10 21.25 10.50
C GLU A 92 13.97 22.20 11.68
N ARG A 93 14.93 23.12 11.81
CA ARG A 93 14.86 24.21 12.79
C ARG A 93 14.29 25.44 12.13
N THR A 94 13.13 25.89 12.60
CA THR A 94 12.53 27.17 12.21
C THR A 94 12.57 28.13 13.39
N LYS A 95 13.09 29.33 13.15
CA LYS A 95 13.00 30.42 14.12
C LYS A 95 11.66 31.12 13.93
N ILE A 96 10.81 31.05 14.94
CA ILE A 96 9.55 31.80 14.96
C ILE A 96 9.77 33.00 15.88
N CYS A 97 9.60 34.21 15.34
CA CYS A 97 9.56 35.42 16.16
C CYS A 97 8.18 35.51 16.80
N VAL A 98 8.13 35.38 18.13
CA VAL A 98 6.87 35.35 18.88
C VAL A 98 6.49 36.77 19.34
N ASP A 99 7.48 37.66 19.50
CA ASP A 99 7.36 39.13 19.63
C ASP A 99 8.75 39.77 19.43
N GLY A 100 8.82 41.09 19.19
CA GLY A 100 9.98 41.85 18.65
C GLY A 100 11.39 41.63 19.23
N ASP A 101 11.57 40.88 20.32
CA ASP A 101 12.87 40.49 20.90
C ASP A 101 12.98 39.01 21.33
N ARG A 102 11.94 38.19 21.10
CA ARG A 102 11.91 36.76 21.47
C ARG A 102 11.72 35.88 20.24
N SER A 103 12.80 35.22 19.83
CA SER A 103 12.77 34.12 18.88
C SER A 103 12.69 32.79 19.61
N GLN A 104 11.77 31.92 19.23
CA GLN A 104 11.70 30.54 19.70
C GLN A 104 12.18 29.63 18.58
N ASP A 105 13.12 28.74 18.91
CA ASP A 105 13.52 27.67 18.01
C ASP A 105 12.43 26.60 18.04
N ASN A 106 11.73 26.43 16.92
CA ASN A 106 10.80 25.35 16.70
C ASN A 106 11.53 24.25 15.90
N VAL A 107 11.66 23.06 16.48
CA VAL A 107 12.27 21.91 15.83
C VAL A 107 11.16 20.96 15.40
N VAL A 108 11.06 20.73 14.09
CA VAL A 108 10.12 19.76 13.52
C VAL A 108 10.92 18.59 12.99
N ASP A 109 10.75 17.43 13.63
CA ASP A 109 11.35 16.18 13.17
C ASP A 109 10.44 15.51 12.13
N THR A 110 10.99 15.27 10.95
CA THR A 110 10.31 14.51 9.90
C THR A 110 10.96 13.14 9.73
N VAL A 111 10.12 12.10 9.74
CA VAL A 111 10.57 10.70 9.61
C VAL A 111 10.45 10.25 8.15
N TYR A 112 11.55 9.72 7.63
CA TYR A 112 11.63 9.11 6.32
C TYR A 112 12.17 7.68 6.40
N TYR A 113 12.01 6.93 5.32
CA TYR A 113 12.55 5.60 5.13
C TYR A 113 13.29 5.55 3.79
N ASN A 114 14.57 5.19 3.83
CA ASN A 114 15.40 5.10 2.63
C ASN A 114 14.93 3.95 1.74
N VAL A 115 14.71 4.26 0.48
CA VAL A 115 14.31 3.31 -0.56
C VAL A 115 15.11 3.56 -1.81
N ASP A 116 15.58 2.47 -2.43
CA ASP A 116 16.17 2.54 -3.75
C ASP A 116 15.09 2.26 -4.79
N TYR A 117 15.06 3.05 -5.85
CA TYR A 117 14.20 2.81 -7.01
C TYR A 117 14.93 3.19 -8.28
N ARG A 118 14.34 2.87 -9.42
CA ARG A 118 14.82 3.31 -10.73
C ARG A 118 13.63 3.79 -11.55
N ILE A 119 13.91 4.70 -12.48
CA ILE A 119 12.94 5.14 -13.47
C ILE A 119 13.35 4.50 -14.79
N ASP A 120 12.50 3.59 -15.28
CA ASP A 120 12.62 2.97 -16.60
C ASP A 120 11.56 3.62 -17.49
N ASN A 121 11.95 4.39 -18.50
CA ASN A 121 11.00 5.07 -19.38
C ASN A 121 9.97 5.90 -18.57
N ASP A 122 8.71 5.46 -18.56
CA ASP A 122 7.54 6.06 -17.93
C ASP A 122 7.07 5.33 -16.66
N ARG A 123 7.89 4.42 -16.11
CA ARG A 123 7.58 3.65 -14.91
C ARG A 123 8.67 3.77 -13.84
N ILE A 124 8.24 3.78 -12.59
CA ILE A 124 9.08 3.62 -11.41
C ILE A 124 9.12 2.14 -11.06
N VAL A 125 10.31 1.62 -10.78
CA VAL A 125 10.50 0.28 -10.23
C VAL A 125 11.22 0.37 -8.89
N ILE A 126 10.58 -0.09 -7.83
CA ILE A 126 11.19 -0.29 -6.51
C ILE A 126 11.61 -1.76 -6.42
N PRO A 127 12.90 -2.10 -6.65
CA PRO A 127 13.35 -3.47 -6.55
C PRO A 127 13.18 -4.01 -5.13
N LEU A 128 12.68 -5.24 -5.05
CA LEU A 128 12.48 -5.93 -3.78
C LEU A 128 13.53 -7.04 -3.63
N THR A 129 14.12 -7.15 -2.44
CA THR A 129 14.93 -8.31 -2.05
C THR A 129 14.07 -9.57 -2.01
N GLN A 130 14.69 -10.76 -2.06
CA GLN A 130 13.98 -12.03 -1.96
C GLN A 130 13.09 -12.10 -0.70
N LYS A 131 13.59 -11.63 0.44
CA LYS A 131 12.82 -11.53 1.70
C LYS A 131 11.58 -10.66 1.55
N GLN A 132 11.69 -9.53 0.85
CA GLN A 132 10.57 -8.61 0.61
C GLN A 132 9.57 -9.15 -0.41
N GLN A 133 10.04 -9.87 -1.43
CA GLN A 133 9.15 -10.56 -2.38
C GLN A 133 8.31 -11.62 -1.67
N GLN A 134 8.94 -12.44 -0.82
CA GLN A 134 8.30 -13.49 -0.03
C GLN A 134 7.40 -12.97 1.10
N ALA A 135 7.55 -11.72 1.52
CA ALA A 135 6.73 -11.15 2.57
C ALA A 135 5.25 -11.07 2.12
N ASN A 136 4.36 -11.64 2.94
CA ASN A 136 2.93 -11.57 2.71
C ASN A 136 2.49 -10.13 2.63
N LEU A 137 1.72 -9.85 1.61
CA LEU A 137 1.22 -8.52 1.37
C LEU A 137 -0.04 -8.30 2.21
N GLN A 138 -0.08 -7.15 2.88
CA GLN A 138 -1.05 -6.83 3.92
C GLN A 138 -1.61 -5.44 3.70
N VAL A 139 -2.91 -5.31 3.90
CA VAL A 139 -3.62 -4.05 3.87
C VAL A 139 -4.53 -3.92 5.08
N VAL A 140 -4.68 -2.69 5.58
CA VAL A 140 -5.58 -2.42 6.71
C VAL A 140 -6.82 -1.71 6.18
N ARG A 141 -7.99 -2.26 6.48
CA ARG A 141 -9.27 -1.68 6.09
C ARG A 141 -10.23 -1.71 7.26
N THR A 142 -11.08 -0.69 7.33
CA THR A 142 -12.06 -0.55 8.38
C THR A 142 -13.35 -1.26 7.99
N VAL A 143 -13.95 -1.97 8.94
CA VAL A 143 -15.31 -2.50 8.79
C VAL A 143 -16.29 -1.35 8.90
N ASP A 144 -17.16 -1.18 7.92
CA ASP A 144 -18.16 -0.11 7.95
C ASP A 144 -19.33 -0.41 8.88
N GLU A 145 -20.26 0.55 8.97
CA GLU A 145 -21.45 0.48 9.84
C GLU A 145 -22.36 -0.72 9.54
N LEU A 146 -22.30 -1.28 8.33
CA LEU A 146 -23.11 -2.42 7.92
C LEU A 146 -22.36 -3.75 8.05
N GLY A 147 -21.15 -3.76 8.62
CA GLY A 147 -20.34 -4.96 8.72
C GLY A 147 -19.66 -5.34 7.40
N ARG A 148 -19.51 -4.40 6.47
CA ARG A 148 -18.86 -4.63 5.18
C ARG A 148 -17.40 -4.22 5.25
N ILE A 149 -16.58 -4.91 4.47
CA ILE A 149 -15.17 -4.59 4.30
C ILE A 149 -14.80 -4.67 2.83
N ILE A 150 -13.97 -3.74 2.38
CA ILE A 150 -13.43 -3.75 1.02
C ILE A 150 -12.18 -4.62 1.01
N VAL A 151 -12.26 -5.75 0.32
CA VAL A 151 -11.09 -6.51 -0.09
C VAL A 151 -10.58 -5.90 -1.39
N PRO A 152 -9.34 -5.40 -1.45
CA PRO A 152 -8.80 -4.91 -2.71
C PRO A 152 -8.86 -5.95 -3.83
N ALA A 153 -9.25 -5.51 -5.03
CA ALA A 153 -9.53 -6.40 -6.16
C ALA A 153 -8.37 -7.35 -6.50
N TYR A 154 -7.12 -6.90 -6.34
CA TYR A 154 -5.94 -7.70 -6.58
C TYR A 154 -5.79 -8.87 -5.59
N LEU A 155 -6.20 -8.71 -4.32
CA LEU A 155 -6.23 -9.81 -3.35
C LEU A 155 -7.27 -10.84 -3.77
N GLY A 156 -8.43 -10.38 -4.26
CA GLY A 156 -9.42 -11.25 -4.87
C GLY A 156 -8.82 -12.09 -6.00
N ARG A 157 -8.01 -11.47 -6.88
CA ARG A 157 -7.39 -12.17 -8.01
C ARG A 157 -6.30 -13.17 -7.62
N ILE A 158 -5.46 -12.85 -6.64
CA ILE A 158 -4.41 -13.78 -6.15
C ILE A 158 -5.01 -15.13 -5.74
N TYR A 159 -6.24 -15.12 -5.21
CA TYR A 159 -6.98 -16.32 -4.80
C TYR A 159 -8.08 -16.74 -5.77
N ASP A 160 -8.15 -16.11 -6.95
CA ASP A 160 -9.19 -16.33 -7.96
C ASP A 160 -10.61 -16.31 -7.36
N LEU A 161 -10.89 -15.38 -6.45
CA LEU A 161 -12.16 -15.35 -5.71
C LEU A 161 -13.32 -15.06 -6.66
N ALA A 162 -14.28 -15.98 -6.70
CA ALA A 162 -15.51 -15.78 -7.44
C ALA A 162 -16.38 -14.70 -6.77
N MET A 163 -17.29 -14.07 -7.55
CA MET A 163 -18.28 -13.13 -7.01
C MET A 163 -19.13 -13.74 -5.89
N ILE A 164 -19.25 -15.07 -5.87
CA ILE A 164 -19.81 -15.83 -4.76
C ILE A 164 -18.69 -16.73 -4.23
N THR A 165 -18.09 -16.33 -3.11
CA THR A 165 -16.99 -17.06 -2.49
C THR A 165 -17.40 -17.61 -1.12
N GLY A 166 -16.61 -18.54 -0.59
CA GLY A 166 -16.85 -19.13 0.71
C GLY A 166 -16.14 -18.38 1.85
N ILE A 167 -16.73 -18.40 3.05
CA ILE A 167 -16.21 -17.76 4.27
C ILE A 167 -16.29 -18.71 5.47
N GLU A 168 -15.20 -18.80 6.24
CA GLU A 168 -15.14 -19.60 7.47
C GLU A 168 -14.41 -18.84 8.59
N ILE A 169 -14.61 -19.27 9.83
CA ILE A 169 -13.83 -18.83 10.98
C ILE A 169 -12.71 -19.85 11.21
N ASN A 170 -11.48 -19.38 11.33
CA ASN A 170 -10.34 -20.20 11.76
C ASN A 170 -9.63 -19.50 12.91
N GLY A 171 -9.85 -20.00 14.13
CA GLY A 171 -9.38 -19.34 15.35
C GLY A 171 -10.02 -17.96 15.51
N ASP A 172 -9.19 -16.93 15.59
CA ASP A 172 -9.59 -15.52 15.72
C ASP A 172 -9.72 -14.79 14.37
N LYS A 173 -9.63 -15.52 13.25
CA LYS A 173 -9.60 -14.97 11.90
C LYS A 173 -10.80 -15.41 11.07
N ILE A 174 -11.12 -14.56 10.10
CA ILE A 174 -12.02 -14.89 9.00
C ILE A 174 -11.16 -15.35 7.83
N VAL A 175 -11.48 -16.49 7.23
CA VAL A 175 -10.78 -17.03 6.07
C VAL A 175 -11.74 -17.09 4.89
N ILE A 176 -11.26 -16.66 3.72
CA ILE A 176 -12.05 -16.57 2.50
C ILE A 176 -11.44 -17.49 1.44
N SER A 177 -12.25 -18.38 0.89
CA SER A 177 -11.88 -19.33 -0.16
C SER A 177 -13.11 -19.80 -0.93
N ASN A 178 -12.98 -19.99 -2.25
CA ASN A 178 -14.06 -20.53 -3.08
C ASN A 178 -14.52 -21.93 -2.63
N SER A 179 -13.65 -22.69 -1.97
CA SER A 179 -13.90 -24.07 -1.52
C SER A 179 -14.85 -24.19 -0.33
N PHE A 180 -15.10 -23.12 0.42
CA PHE A 180 -15.93 -23.21 1.64
C PHE A 180 -17.42 -23.18 1.33
N ASN A 181 -18.20 -23.86 2.16
CA ASN A 181 -19.64 -24.08 1.93
C ASN A 181 -20.48 -22.82 2.18
N ARG A 182 -20.12 -22.05 3.21
CA ARG A 182 -20.86 -20.85 3.57
C ARG A 182 -20.54 -19.72 2.60
N LYS A 183 -21.49 -19.34 1.77
CA LYS A 183 -21.26 -18.37 0.68
C LYS A 183 -21.53 -16.92 1.09
N VAL A 184 -20.71 -16.01 0.57
CA VAL A 184 -20.87 -14.55 0.64
C VAL A 184 -20.67 -13.95 -0.75
N LYS A 185 -21.26 -12.79 -0.99
CA LYS A 185 -21.13 -12.06 -2.25
C LYS A 185 -20.01 -11.03 -2.15
N ILE A 186 -19.12 -11.03 -3.14
CA ILE A 186 -18.19 -9.94 -3.43
C ILE A 186 -18.81 -9.10 -4.55
N ASN A 187 -18.93 -7.78 -4.34
CA ASN A 187 -19.40 -6.89 -5.40
C ASN A 187 -18.25 -6.47 -6.33
N GLU A 188 -18.56 -5.69 -7.36
CA GLU A 188 -17.60 -5.19 -8.35
C GLU A 188 -16.49 -4.31 -7.76
N LEU A 189 -16.70 -3.76 -6.56
CA LEU A 189 -15.71 -2.97 -5.82
C LEU A 189 -14.85 -3.82 -4.86
N GLY A 190 -15.01 -5.14 -4.87
CA GLY A 190 -14.32 -6.02 -3.92
C GLY A 190 -14.90 -6.00 -2.50
N MET A 191 -16.08 -5.41 -2.32
CA MET A 191 -16.73 -5.31 -1.01
C MET A 191 -17.42 -6.62 -0.62
N ILE A 192 -17.17 -7.05 0.62
CA ILE A 192 -17.74 -8.26 1.22
C ILE A 192 -18.55 -7.87 2.44
N THR A 193 -19.79 -8.31 2.52
CA THR A 193 -20.61 -8.20 3.74
C THR A 193 -20.31 -9.38 4.65
N ILE A 194 -19.69 -9.14 5.81
CA ILE A 194 -19.39 -10.21 6.77
C ILE A 194 -20.71 -10.60 7.48
N PRO A 195 -21.06 -11.90 7.52
CA PRO A 195 -22.24 -12.35 8.24
C PRO A 195 -22.24 -11.93 9.72
N GLN A 196 -23.40 -11.52 10.23
CA GLN A 196 -23.55 -10.95 11.57
C GLN A 196 -23.14 -11.88 12.71
N ASP A 197 -23.38 -13.18 12.56
CA ASP A 197 -22.94 -14.20 13.52
C ASP A 197 -21.41 -14.37 13.54
N ILE A 198 -20.71 -14.19 12.40
CA ILE A 198 -19.24 -14.18 12.36
C ILE A 198 -18.72 -12.93 13.08
N LEU A 199 -19.28 -11.75 12.78
CA LEU A 199 -18.93 -10.50 13.45
C LEU A 199 -19.09 -10.61 14.97
N ARG A 200 -20.22 -11.15 15.44
CA ARG A 200 -20.48 -11.39 16.86
C ARG A 200 -19.50 -12.38 17.48
N SER A 201 -19.26 -13.51 16.81
CA SER A 201 -18.35 -14.56 17.29
C SER A 201 -16.94 -14.01 17.50
N LEU A 202 -16.46 -13.17 16.59
CA LEU A 202 -15.13 -12.56 16.64
C LEU A 202 -15.09 -11.21 17.37
N LYS A 203 -16.21 -10.74 17.92
CA LYS A 203 -16.32 -9.41 18.56
C LYS A 203 -15.79 -8.29 17.66
N ILE A 204 -16.20 -8.28 16.39
CA ILE A 204 -15.88 -7.25 15.40
C ILE A 204 -17.06 -6.27 15.37
N ALA A 205 -16.80 -5.01 15.69
CA ALA A 205 -17.78 -3.92 15.64
C ALA A 205 -17.57 -3.04 14.40
N PRO A 206 -18.56 -2.20 14.02
CA PRO A 206 -18.29 -1.09 13.12
C PRO A 206 -17.06 -0.30 13.53
N MET A 207 -16.35 0.24 12.54
CA MET A 207 -15.09 0.97 12.70
C MET A 207 -13.91 0.15 13.21
N THR A 208 -14.06 -1.18 13.37
CA THR A 208 -12.91 -2.05 13.70
C THR A 208 -11.95 -2.09 12.50
N GLU A 209 -10.68 -1.82 12.77
CA GLU A 209 -9.61 -2.03 11.79
C GLU A 209 -9.33 -3.52 11.63
N MET A 210 -9.31 -3.97 10.39
CA MET A 210 -9.04 -5.34 10.01
C MET A 210 -7.83 -5.35 9.10
N LYS A 211 -6.86 -6.18 9.47
CA LYS A 211 -5.77 -6.58 8.59
C LYS A 211 -6.28 -7.64 7.61
N ILE A 212 -6.12 -7.37 6.32
CA ILE A 212 -6.37 -8.31 5.24
C ILE A 212 -5.00 -8.78 4.72
N GLU A 213 -4.76 -10.08 4.77
CA GLU A 213 -3.46 -10.68 4.45
C GLU A 213 -3.58 -11.74 3.36
N ALA A 214 -2.70 -11.64 2.35
CA ALA A 214 -2.45 -12.72 1.40
C ALA A 214 -1.49 -13.74 1.99
N SER A 215 -1.99 -14.88 2.47
CA SER A 215 -1.21 -16.05 2.92
C SER A 215 -1.54 -17.32 2.09
N LYS A 216 -1.81 -18.46 2.75
CA LYS A 216 -2.39 -19.65 2.10
C LYS A 216 -3.82 -19.40 1.60
N TYR A 217 -4.55 -18.57 2.34
CA TYR A 217 -5.89 -18.09 2.00
C TYR A 217 -5.95 -16.58 2.24
N LEU A 218 -6.93 -15.91 1.64
CA LEU A 218 -7.25 -14.54 2.00
C LEU A 218 -7.80 -14.54 3.43
N THR A 219 -7.11 -13.84 4.33
CA THR A 219 -7.41 -13.88 5.77
C THR A 219 -7.65 -12.48 6.29
N LEU A 220 -8.71 -12.30 7.09
CA LEU A 220 -9.03 -11.06 7.79
C LEU A 220 -8.89 -11.29 9.29
N SER A 221 -8.10 -10.45 9.96
CA SER A 221 -7.92 -10.47 11.42
C SER A 221 -8.01 -9.05 11.97
N LYS A 222 -8.49 -8.90 13.20
CA LYS A 222 -8.44 -7.60 13.89
C LYS A 222 -6.99 -7.14 14.04
N VAL A 223 -6.76 -5.83 13.94
CA VAL A 223 -5.47 -5.18 14.24
C VAL A 223 -5.25 -5.11 15.76
#